data_AF-A0A2E7FPJ6-F1
#
_entry.id   AF-A0A2E7FPJ6-F1
#
_cell.length_a   1.000
_cell.length_b   1.000
_cell.length_c   1.000
_cell.angle_alpha   90.00
_cell.angle_beta   90.00
_cell.angle_gamma   90.00
#
_symmetry.space_group_name_H-M   'P 1'
#
loop_
_entity.id
_entity.type
_entity.pdbx_description
1 polymer ?
#
loop_
_entity_poly.entity_id
_entity_poly.type
_entity_poly.pdbx_seq_one_letter_code
_entity_poly.pdbx_strand_id
1 'polypeptide(L)'
;MKIASLFTCLLTALIFALFVPPIASAQISMTPEQAEEAKNRFTEAIENRVLRVLQGVEVTEEQLKPMQEALIRFFAPMQIEQAKMQAERQKMQAEGVRPTTRDRQAMMQRRQKLEKLRGDLNKKVKAILDKKQYKTFQSTMAKLMPQPRRAPGGRGGR
;
A
#
# COMPACT_ATOMS: atom_id res chain seq x y z
N MET A 1 -24.82 -2.88 -15.64
CA MET A 1 -24.39 -2.77 -14.22
C MET A 1 -24.30 -4.16 -13.56
N LYS A 2 -23.42 -5.06 -14.04
CA LYS A 2 -23.24 -6.43 -13.47
C LYS A 2 -21.78 -6.78 -13.10
N ILE A 3 -20.82 -5.94 -13.50
CA ILE A 3 -19.38 -6.19 -13.31
C ILE A 3 -18.93 -5.88 -11.87
N ALA A 4 -19.56 -4.89 -11.22
CA ALA A 4 -19.17 -4.45 -9.87
C ALA A 4 -19.39 -5.52 -8.79
N SER A 5 -20.42 -6.38 -8.92
CA SER A 5 -20.76 -7.40 -7.92
C SER A 5 -19.83 -8.61 -7.94
N LEU A 6 -19.36 -9.01 -9.12
CA LEU A 6 -18.33 -10.07 -9.26
C LEU A 6 -16.96 -9.58 -8.79
N PHE A 7 -16.69 -8.28 -8.94
CA PHE A 7 -15.44 -7.64 -8.54
C PHE A 7 -15.20 -7.69 -7.03
N THR A 8 -16.22 -7.37 -6.22
CA THR A 8 -16.14 -7.34 -4.76
C THR A 8 -15.96 -8.73 -4.14
N CYS A 9 -16.65 -9.75 -4.67
CA CYS A 9 -16.51 -11.13 -4.20
C CYS A 9 -15.12 -11.74 -4.50
N LEU A 10 -14.51 -11.38 -5.63
CA LEU A 10 -13.19 -11.88 -6.01
C LEU A 10 -12.06 -11.19 -5.23
N LEU A 11 -12.20 -9.88 -4.98
CA LEU A 11 -11.26 -9.07 -4.17
C LEU A 11 -11.20 -9.55 -2.72
N THR A 12 -12.36 -9.71 -2.08
CA THR A 12 -12.46 -10.21 -0.70
C THR A 12 -11.80 -11.59 -0.57
N ALA A 13 -12.14 -12.55 -1.44
CA ALA A 13 -11.57 -13.90 -1.41
C ALA A 13 -10.03 -13.92 -1.56
N LEU A 14 -9.47 -13.06 -2.42
CA LEU A 14 -8.02 -12.98 -2.65
C LEU A 14 -7.27 -12.34 -1.48
N ILE A 15 -7.90 -11.38 -0.78
CA ILE A 15 -7.37 -10.78 0.43
C ILE A 15 -7.37 -11.80 1.58
N PHE A 16 -8.44 -12.59 1.73
CA PHE A 16 -8.53 -13.68 2.70
C PHE A 16 -7.47 -14.76 2.48
N ALA A 17 -7.22 -15.17 1.23
CA ALA A 17 -6.25 -16.22 0.91
C ALA A 17 -4.78 -15.79 1.14
N LEU A 18 -4.46 -14.49 1.10
CA LEU A 18 -3.09 -13.97 1.26
C LEU A 18 -2.73 -13.56 2.70
N PHE A 19 -3.68 -13.53 3.64
CA PHE A 19 -3.49 -12.93 4.97
C PHE A 19 -3.85 -13.80 6.19
N VAL A 20 -3.73 -15.12 6.05
CA VAL A 20 -3.58 -16.02 7.19
C VAL A 20 -2.09 -16.37 7.31
N PRO A 21 -1.25 -15.85 8.23
CA PRO A 21 -1.29 -14.70 9.16
C PRO A 21 -0.07 -13.73 9.00
N PRO A 22 -0.18 -12.43 9.39
CA PRO A 22 0.72 -11.92 10.44
C PRO A 22 0.12 -10.76 11.27
N ILE A 23 -1.21 -10.70 11.41
CA ILE A 23 -1.89 -9.73 12.31
C ILE A 23 -1.79 -10.18 13.79
N ALA A 24 -1.34 -11.41 14.05
CA ALA A 24 -1.22 -11.96 15.39
C ALA A 24 -0.25 -11.20 16.33
N SER A 25 0.73 -10.47 15.81
CA SER A 25 1.74 -9.78 16.65
C SER A 25 1.32 -8.40 17.17
N ALA A 26 0.09 -7.94 16.89
CA ALA A 26 -0.47 -6.70 17.44
C ALA A 26 -1.69 -6.94 18.37
N GLN A 27 -2.10 -8.20 18.60
CA GLN A 27 -3.32 -8.57 19.30
C GLN A 27 -3.12 -8.82 20.80
N ILE A 28 -2.57 -7.86 21.53
CA ILE A 28 -2.55 -7.91 23.00
C ILE A 28 -3.42 -6.75 23.51
N SER A 29 -4.75 -6.85 23.36
CA SER A 29 -5.81 -6.06 24.07
C SER A 29 -7.13 -5.85 23.31
N MET A 30 -7.25 -6.25 22.03
CA MET A 30 -8.49 -6.03 21.26
C MET A 30 -9.50 -7.16 21.46
N THR A 31 -10.79 -6.83 21.61
CA THR A 31 -11.86 -7.83 21.58
C THR A 31 -11.97 -8.46 20.18
N PRO A 32 -12.51 -9.69 20.05
CA PRO A 32 -12.67 -10.34 18.74
C PRO A 32 -13.43 -9.48 17.73
N GLU A 33 -14.47 -8.79 18.20
CA GLU A 33 -15.30 -7.88 17.41
C GLU A 33 -14.49 -6.67 16.89
N GLN A 34 -13.66 -6.07 17.74
CA GLN A 34 -12.75 -4.98 17.33
C GLN A 34 -11.69 -5.46 16.32
N ALA A 35 -11.22 -6.70 16.47
CA ALA A 35 -10.25 -7.29 15.54
C ALA A 35 -10.88 -7.56 14.17
N GLU A 36 -12.14 -8.01 14.10
CA GLU A 36 -12.88 -8.18 12.85
C GLU A 36 -13.20 -6.85 12.19
N GLU A 37 -13.64 -5.85 12.95
CA GLU A 37 -13.92 -4.53 12.41
C GLU A 37 -12.65 -3.86 11.86
N ALA A 38 -11.53 -3.98 12.57
CA ALA A 38 -10.24 -3.49 12.09
C ALA A 38 -9.78 -4.19 10.80
N LYS A 39 -10.03 -5.50 10.68
CA LYS A 39 -9.77 -6.27 9.45
C LYS A 39 -10.67 -5.80 8.31
N ASN A 40 -11.96 -5.61 8.54
CA ASN A 40 -12.90 -5.17 7.51
C ASN A 40 -12.52 -3.78 7.00
N ARG A 41 -12.24 -2.82 7.89
CA ARG A 41 -11.75 -1.49 7.52
C ARG A 41 -10.43 -1.55 6.73
N PHE A 42 -9.52 -2.45 7.09
CA PHE A 42 -8.27 -2.66 6.36
C PHE A 42 -8.52 -3.20 4.95
N THR A 43 -9.36 -4.22 4.82
CA THR A 43 -9.77 -4.81 3.54
C THR A 43 -10.42 -3.77 2.64
N GLU A 44 -11.44 -3.06 3.14
CA GLU A 44 -12.14 -2.00 2.40
C GLU A 44 -11.19 -0.90 1.93
N ALA A 45 -10.22 -0.50 2.77
CA ALA A 45 -9.23 0.51 2.40
C ALA A 45 -8.34 0.03 1.23
N ILE A 46 -7.95 -1.24 1.22
CA ILE A 46 -7.17 -1.83 0.11
C ILE A 46 -8.03 -1.92 -1.14
N GLU A 47 -9.25 -2.45 -1.04
CA GLU A 47 -10.17 -2.60 -2.16
C GLU A 47 -10.44 -1.27 -2.83
N ASN A 48 -10.76 -0.23 -2.05
CA ASN A 48 -10.97 1.12 -2.55
C ASN A 48 -9.74 1.67 -3.30
N ARG A 49 -8.52 1.39 -2.81
CA ARG A 49 -7.29 1.81 -3.48
C ARG A 49 -7.06 1.05 -4.79
N VAL A 50 -7.28 -0.27 -4.79
CA VAL A 50 -7.18 -1.11 -5.99
C VAL A 50 -8.18 -0.62 -7.04
N LEU A 51 -9.44 -0.41 -6.65
CA LEU A 51 -10.50 0.08 -7.53
C LEU A 51 -10.15 1.45 -8.14
N ARG A 52 -9.64 2.40 -7.34
CA ARG A 52 -9.23 3.72 -7.87
C ARG A 52 -8.11 3.62 -8.91
N VAL A 53 -7.18 2.67 -8.76
CA VAL A 53 -6.13 2.45 -9.77
C VAL A 53 -6.73 1.86 -11.03
N LEU A 54 -7.57 0.84 -10.91
CA LEU A 54 -8.19 0.15 -12.05
C LEU A 54 -9.18 1.05 -12.80
N GLN A 55 -9.87 1.96 -12.12
CA GLN A 55 -10.71 2.99 -12.76
C GLN A 55 -9.90 4.00 -13.55
N GLY A 56 -8.66 4.25 -13.13
CA GLY A 56 -7.76 5.19 -13.80
C GLY A 56 -6.91 4.58 -14.92
N VAL A 57 -7.08 3.30 -15.25
CA VAL A 57 -6.33 2.59 -16.29
C VAL A 57 -7.28 1.69 -17.06
N GLU A 58 -7.36 1.88 -18.37
CA GLU A 58 -8.10 0.96 -19.25
C GLU A 58 -7.39 -0.39 -19.27
N VAL A 59 -8.00 -1.40 -18.64
CA VAL A 59 -7.50 -2.77 -18.57
C VAL A 59 -8.48 -3.71 -19.25
N THR A 60 -7.98 -4.71 -19.98
CA THR A 60 -8.81 -5.77 -20.54
C THR A 60 -9.25 -6.75 -19.45
N GLU A 61 -10.25 -7.58 -19.75
CA GLU A 61 -10.74 -8.60 -18.82
C GLU A 61 -9.63 -9.62 -18.44
N GLU A 62 -8.78 -9.98 -19.40
CA GLU A 62 -7.62 -10.86 -19.19
C GLU A 62 -6.54 -10.22 -18.30
N GLN A 63 -6.36 -8.90 -18.41
CA GLN A 63 -5.39 -8.15 -17.61
C GLN A 63 -5.92 -7.88 -16.18
N LEU A 64 -7.23 -7.95 -15.98
CA LEU A 64 -7.89 -7.51 -14.76
C LEU A 64 -7.42 -8.27 -13.52
N LYS A 65 -7.52 -9.60 -13.55
CA LYS A 65 -7.13 -10.47 -12.43
C LYS A 65 -5.65 -10.33 -12.05
N PRO A 66 -4.68 -10.47 -12.99
CA PRO A 66 -3.26 -10.31 -12.62
C PRO A 66 -2.94 -8.88 -12.15
N MET A 67 -3.66 -7.87 -12.66
CA MET A 67 -3.51 -6.49 -12.20
C MET A 67 -4.02 -6.32 -10.76
N GLN A 68 -5.21 -6.83 -10.43
CA GLN A 68 -5.75 -6.84 -9.06
C GLN A 68 -4.77 -7.54 -8.10
N GLU A 69 -4.29 -8.72 -8.44
CA GLU A 69 -3.33 -9.45 -7.60
C GLU A 69 -2.04 -8.67 -7.36
N ALA A 70 -1.50 -8.03 -8.40
CA ALA A 70 -0.30 -7.20 -8.29
C ALA A 70 -0.54 -6.00 -7.36
N LEU A 71 -1.70 -5.35 -7.46
CA LEU A 71 -2.07 -4.20 -6.63
C LEU A 71 -2.32 -4.60 -5.17
N ILE A 72 -3.04 -5.69 -4.91
CA ILE A 72 -3.28 -6.20 -3.55
C ILE A 72 -1.96 -6.55 -2.86
N ARG A 73 -1.08 -7.28 -3.56
CA ARG A 73 0.27 -7.64 -3.06
C ARG A 73 1.17 -6.43 -2.83
N PHE A 74 0.83 -5.26 -3.35
CA PHE A 74 1.50 -4.00 -3.06
C PHE A 74 0.83 -3.21 -1.92
N PHE A 75 -0.46 -2.92 -2.05
CA PHE A 75 -1.18 -2.02 -1.14
C PHE A 75 -1.26 -2.56 0.28
N ALA A 76 -1.47 -3.87 0.44
CA ALA A 76 -1.59 -4.48 1.75
C ALA A 76 -0.29 -4.36 2.58
N PRO A 77 0.89 -4.84 2.12
CA PRO A 77 2.13 -4.66 2.88
C PRO A 77 2.56 -3.20 2.97
N MET A 78 2.25 -2.36 1.97
CA MET A 78 2.55 -0.94 2.02
C MET A 78 1.79 -0.22 3.14
N GLN A 79 0.49 -0.51 3.32
CA GLN A 79 -0.32 0.07 4.39
C GLN A 79 0.20 -0.34 5.78
N ILE A 80 0.61 -1.60 5.95
CA ILE A 80 1.22 -2.09 7.19
C ILE A 80 2.51 -1.35 7.50
N GLU A 81 3.41 -1.19 6.54
CA GLU A 81 4.67 -0.46 6.75
C GLU A 81 4.45 1.04 7.00
N GLN A 82 3.47 1.66 6.34
CA GLN A 82 3.07 3.03 6.62
C GLN A 82 2.55 3.22 8.05
N ALA A 83 1.68 2.31 8.52
CA ALA A 83 1.18 2.34 9.89
C ALA A 83 2.32 2.21 10.91
N LYS A 84 3.29 1.30 10.67
CA LYS A 84 4.47 1.16 11.54
C LYS A 84 5.33 2.43 11.56
N MET A 85 5.54 3.08 10.41
CA MET A 85 6.24 4.37 10.37
C MET A 85 5.49 5.49 11.11
N GLN A 86 4.15 5.49 11.06
CA GLN A 86 3.33 6.47 11.79
C GLN A 86 3.40 6.25 13.29
N ALA A 87 3.30 4.99 13.75
CA ALA A 87 3.46 4.63 15.16
C ALA A 87 4.84 5.05 15.70
N GLU A 88 5.91 4.79 14.93
CA GLU A 88 7.26 5.22 15.31
C GLU A 88 7.36 6.75 15.44
N ARG A 89 6.73 7.50 14.51
CA ARG A 89 6.70 8.96 14.57
C ARG A 89 5.91 9.49 15.77
N GLN A 90 4.77 8.88 16.08
CA GLN A 90 3.97 9.26 17.23
C GLN A 90 4.72 9.01 18.53
N LYS A 91 5.43 7.88 18.64
CA LYS A 91 6.29 7.58 19.79
C LYS A 91 7.38 8.64 19.97
N MET A 92 8.12 8.98 18.91
CA MET A 92 9.13 10.03 18.97
C MET A 92 8.56 11.41 19.34
N GLN A 93 7.35 11.74 18.88
CA GLN A 93 6.68 13.00 19.25
C GLN A 93 6.23 13.01 20.70
N ALA A 94 5.66 11.91 21.20
CA ALA A 94 5.17 11.78 22.57
C ALA A 94 6.31 11.82 23.60
N GLU A 95 7.46 11.22 23.27
CA GLU A 95 8.64 11.22 24.14
C GLU A 95 9.38 12.58 24.10
N GLY A 96 9.12 13.45 23.11
CA GLY A 96 9.81 14.73 22.94
C GLY A 96 11.32 14.60 22.66
N VAL A 97 11.81 13.37 22.42
CA VAL A 97 13.22 13.06 22.24
C VAL A 97 13.60 13.17 20.76
N ARG A 98 14.81 13.68 20.50
CA ARG A 98 15.37 13.70 19.14
C ARG A 98 15.51 12.27 18.61
N PRO A 99 15.19 11.99 17.33
CA PRO A 99 15.29 10.64 16.77
C PRO A 99 16.68 10.05 16.98
N THR A 100 16.76 8.92 17.67
CA THR A 100 18.02 8.23 17.91
C THR A 100 18.56 7.64 16.61
N THR A 101 19.83 7.25 16.59
CA THR A 101 20.42 6.55 15.44
C THR A 101 19.64 5.27 15.09
N ARG A 102 19.12 4.57 16.11
CA ARG A 102 18.29 3.37 15.95
C ARG A 102 16.96 3.68 15.27
N ASP A 103 16.28 4.76 15.68
CA ASP A 103 14.99 5.16 15.09
C ASP A 103 15.15 5.58 13.63
N ARG A 104 16.25 6.30 13.34
CA ARG A 104 16.60 6.67 11.97
C ARG A 104 16.87 5.43 11.10
N GLN A 105 17.60 4.45 11.62
CA GLN A 105 17.90 3.21 10.90
C GLN A 105 16.62 2.40 10.64
N ALA A 106 15.73 2.27 11.63
CA ALA A 106 14.44 1.60 11.48
C ALA A 106 13.57 2.30 10.42
N MET A 107 13.50 3.63 10.45
CA MET A 107 12.78 4.42 9.45
C MET A 107 13.38 4.27 8.04
N MET A 108 14.71 4.20 7.91
CA MET A 108 15.39 3.98 6.63
C MET A 108 15.12 2.57 6.07
N GLN A 109 15.19 1.53 6.90
CA GLN A 109 14.87 0.16 6.48
C GLN A 109 13.41 0.05 6.00
N ARG A 110 12.46 0.69 6.71
CA ARG A 110 11.06 0.74 6.27
C ARG A 110 10.90 1.46 4.94
N ARG A 111 11.60 2.58 4.72
CA ARG A 111 11.61 3.29 3.43
C ARG A 111 12.14 2.40 2.30
N GLN A 112 13.26 1.72 2.51
CA GLN A 112 13.81 0.77 1.52
C GLN A 112 12.82 -0.35 1.20
N LYS A 113 12.11 -0.87 2.20
CA LYS A 113 11.07 -1.89 1.99
C LYS A 113 9.91 -1.36 1.14
N LEU A 114 9.47 -0.13 1.38
CA LEU A 114 8.44 0.54 0.58
C LEU A 114 8.91 0.78 -0.87
N GLU A 115 10.15 1.18 -1.07
CA GLU A 115 10.75 1.34 -2.40
C GLU A 115 10.83 0.00 -3.15
N LYS A 116 11.23 -1.07 -2.46
CA LYS A 116 11.25 -2.43 -3.02
C LYS A 116 9.85 -2.88 -3.45
N LEU A 117 8.84 -2.74 -2.58
CA LEU A 117 7.44 -3.05 -2.90
C LEU A 117 6.97 -2.29 -4.14
N ARG A 118 7.32 -1.00 -4.24
CA ARG A 118 6.99 -0.17 -5.41
C ARG A 118 7.69 -0.65 -6.68
N GLY A 119 8.97 -1.04 -6.59
CA GLY A 119 9.73 -1.61 -7.69
C GLY A 119 9.13 -2.94 -8.18
N ASP A 120 8.76 -3.83 -7.26
CA ASP A 120 8.16 -5.13 -7.57
C ASP A 120 6.78 -4.98 -8.23
N LEU A 121 5.95 -4.04 -7.75
CA LEU A 121 4.70 -3.67 -8.41
C LEU A 121 4.96 -3.22 -9.85
N ASN A 122 5.86 -2.24 -10.04
CA ASN A 122 6.15 -1.70 -11.37
C ASN A 122 6.63 -2.78 -12.35
N LYS A 123 7.46 -3.72 -11.88
CA LYS A 123 7.90 -4.87 -12.70
C LYS A 123 6.73 -5.74 -13.13
N LYS A 124 5.86 -6.14 -12.19
CA LYS A 124 4.69 -6.98 -12.49
C LYS A 124 3.71 -6.28 -13.44
N VAL A 125 3.41 -5.01 -13.18
CA VAL A 125 2.46 -4.25 -13.99
C VAL A 125 2.99 -3.99 -15.40
N LYS A 126 4.29 -3.75 -15.55
CA LYS A 126 4.93 -3.62 -16.88
C LYS A 126 4.86 -4.90 -17.70
N ALA A 127 4.76 -6.07 -17.06
CA ALA A 127 4.58 -7.35 -17.75
C ALA A 127 3.11 -7.63 -18.14
N ILE A 128 2.15 -6.97 -17.48
CA ILE A 128 0.71 -7.15 -17.72
C ILE A 128 0.18 -6.13 -18.74
N LEU A 129 0.62 -4.88 -18.62
CA LEU A 129 0.11 -3.74 -19.37
C LEU A 129 1.00 -3.39 -20.57
N ASP A 130 0.39 -2.86 -21.62
CA ASP A 130 1.13 -2.25 -22.72
C ASP A 130 1.83 -0.95 -22.29
N LYS A 131 2.67 -0.40 -23.16
CA LYS A 131 3.45 0.81 -22.87
C LYS A 131 2.59 2.05 -22.60
N LYS A 132 1.43 2.19 -23.25
CA LYS A 132 0.52 3.34 -23.06
C LYS A 132 -0.24 3.20 -21.74
N GLN A 133 -0.85 2.03 -21.51
CA GLN A 133 -1.52 1.65 -20.27
C GLN A 133 -0.57 1.81 -19.07
N TYR A 134 0.67 1.36 -19.18
CA TYR A 134 1.67 1.48 -18.11
C TYR A 134 2.01 2.94 -17.78
N LYS A 135 2.07 3.83 -18.77
CA LYS A 135 2.25 5.28 -18.52
C LYS A 135 1.06 5.87 -17.78
N THR A 136 -0.16 5.53 -18.19
CA THR A 136 -1.39 5.95 -17.49
C THR A 136 -1.40 5.43 -16.06
N PHE A 137 -1.05 4.16 -15.85
CA PHE A 137 -0.87 3.57 -14.53
C PHE A 137 0.10 4.35 -13.65
N GLN A 138 1.28 4.72 -14.18
CA GLN A 138 2.24 5.52 -13.42
C GLN A 138 1.68 6.89 -13.01
N SER A 139 0.96 7.55 -13.92
CA SER A 139 0.28 8.83 -13.64
C SER A 139 -0.81 8.68 -12.58
N THR A 140 -1.67 7.67 -12.71
CA THR A 140 -2.73 7.35 -11.74
C THR A 140 -2.15 7.06 -10.36
N MET A 141 -1.08 6.26 -10.30
CA MET A 141 -0.39 5.99 -9.03
C MET A 141 0.26 7.24 -8.42
N ALA A 142 0.83 8.14 -9.23
CA ALA A 142 1.44 9.37 -8.74
C ALA A 142 0.40 10.33 -8.13
N LYS A 143 -0.84 10.33 -8.65
CA LYS A 143 -1.97 11.09 -8.08
C LYS A 143 -2.46 10.49 -6.76
N LEU A 144 -2.58 9.16 -6.70
CA LEU A 144 -3.08 8.46 -5.51
C LEU A 144 -2.06 8.39 -4.37
N MET A 145 -0.78 8.34 -4.72
CA MET A 145 0.33 8.27 -3.78
C MET A 145 1.35 9.34 -4.13
N PRO A 146 1.06 10.61 -3.79
CA PRO A 146 2.03 11.67 -4.00
C PRO A 146 3.30 11.31 -3.21
N GLN A 147 4.40 11.14 -3.94
CA GLN A 147 5.68 11.01 -3.28
C GLN A 147 5.93 12.30 -2.50
N PRO A 148 6.45 12.23 -1.26
CA PRO A 148 6.89 13.42 -0.57
C PRO A 148 7.81 14.16 -1.53
N ARG A 149 7.44 15.38 -1.94
CA ARG A 149 8.31 16.21 -2.77
C ARG A 149 9.63 16.23 -2.01
N ARG A 150 10.69 15.68 -2.61
CA ARG A 150 12.04 15.88 -2.09
C ARG A 150 12.15 17.39 -1.98
N ALA A 151 12.13 17.93 -0.76
CA ALA A 151 12.41 19.33 -0.56
C ALA A 151 13.69 19.59 -1.36
N PRO A 152 13.70 20.58 -2.28
CA PRO A 152 14.89 20.84 -3.07
C PRO A 152 16.02 20.93 -2.07
N GLY A 153 16.99 20.01 -2.20
CA GLY A 153 18.08 19.87 -1.24
C GLY A 153 18.60 21.27 -1.01
N GLY A 154 18.55 21.72 0.26
CA GLY A 154 18.92 23.06 0.65
C GLY A 154 20.22 23.39 -0.05
N ARG A 155 20.13 24.29 -1.02
CA ARG A 155 21.28 24.76 -1.77
C ARG A 155 22.16 25.43 -0.72
N GLY A 156 23.22 24.74 -0.31
CA GLY A 156 24.37 25.42 0.28
C GLY A 156 24.69 26.59 -0.64
N GLY A 157 24.55 27.79 -0.09
CA GLY A 157 24.47 28.99 -0.92
C GLY A 157 24.02 30.24 -0.17
N ARG A 158 24.49 30.41 1.07
CA ARG A 158 25.26 31.57 1.53
C ARG A 158 25.83 31.27 2.91
#